data_AF-A0AAW9K8G8-F1
#
_entry.id   AF-A0AAW9K8G8-F1
#
_cell.length_a   1.000
_cell.length_b   1.000
_cell.length_c   1.000
_cell.angle_alpha   90.00
_cell.angle_beta   90.00
_cell.angle_gamma   90.00
#
_symmetry.space_group_name_H-M   'P 1'
#
loop_
_entity.id
_entity.type
_entity.pdbx_description
1 polymer ?
#
loop_
_entity_poly.entity_id
_entity_poly.type
_entity_poly.pdbx_seq_one_letter_code
_entity_poly.pdbx_strand_id
1 'polypeptide(L)'
;MTNFYSFHGTITMINDFFTGQNGEGCFKLISVDNGLGELVNFVVSPKTYFVDHVMVSVGDQVTGYYDGNAPAPLIYPPQYQAIVMVKN
;
A
#
# COMPACT_ATOMS: atom_id res chain seq x y z
N MET A 1 -14.12 8.10 -15.97
CA MET A 1 -13.08 7.10 -16.32
C MET A 1 -12.07 7.12 -15.19
N THR A 2 -11.77 5.96 -14.61
CA THR A 2 -10.87 5.85 -13.46
C THR A 2 -9.44 5.63 -13.95
N ASN A 3 -8.48 6.39 -13.42
CA ASN A 3 -7.07 6.26 -13.72
C ASN A 3 -6.40 5.43 -12.62
N PHE A 4 -5.77 4.33 -13.00
CA PHE A 4 -4.99 3.52 -12.08
C PHE A 4 -3.52 3.88 -12.19
N TYR A 5 -2.87 4.09 -11.05
CA TYR A 5 -1.44 4.34 -10.98
C TYR A 5 -0.76 3.21 -10.20
N SER A 6 0.56 3.13 -10.35
CA SER A 6 1.40 2.15 -9.67
C SER A 6 2.61 2.82 -9.04
N PHE A 7 3.02 2.34 -7.88
CA PHE A 7 4.29 2.70 -7.26
C PHE A 7 5.11 1.44 -7.00
N HIS A 8 6.38 1.48 -7.40
CA HIS A 8 7.31 0.36 -7.30
C HIS A 8 8.44 0.71 -6.33
N GLY A 9 8.82 -0.22 -5.46
CA GLY A 9 9.94 -0.02 -4.55
C GLY A 9 10.08 -1.12 -3.50
N THR A 10 10.87 -0.83 -2.48
CA THR A 10 11.18 -1.75 -1.37
C THR A 10 10.29 -1.45 -0.18
N ILE A 11 9.73 -2.48 0.44
CA ILE A 11 9.03 -2.31 1.72
C ILE A 11 10.05 -1.92 2.80
N THR A 12 9.86 -0.77 3.43
CA THR A 12 10.70 -0.28 4.52
C THR A 12 10.05 -0.46 5.89
N MET A 13 8.72 -0.51 5.95
CA MET A 13 7.97 -0.65 7.21
C MET A 13 6.60 -1.28 6.96
N ILE A 14 6.15 -2.11 7.91
CA ILE A 14 4.77 -2.65 7.95
C ILE A 14 4.23 -2.41 9.36
N ASN A 15 3.20 -1.58 9.48
CA ASN A 15 2.54 -1.27 10.75
C ASN A 15 1.08 -1.72 10.74
N ASP A 16 0.53 -1.97 11.93
CA ASP A 16 -0.91 -2.10 12.11
C ASP A 16 -1.60 -0.75 11.89
N PHE A 17 -2.70 -0.74 11.14
CA PHE A 17 -3.49 0.46 10.88
C PHE A 17 -4.88 0.33 11.52
N PHE A 18 -5.07 0.95 12.68
CA PHE A 18 -6.33 0.88 13.41
C PHE A 18 -7.36 1.87 12.84
N THR A 19 -8.43 1.36 12.23
CA THR A 19 -9.49 2.17 11.59
C THR A 19 -10.65 2.54 12.54
N GLY A 20 -10.57 2.17 13.82
CA GLY A 20 -11.56 2.56 14.86
C GLY A 20 -12.93 1.88 14.76
N GLN A 21 -13.21 1.11 13.70
CA GLN A 21 -14.40 0.25 13.61
C GLN A 21 -14.04 -1.14 14.12
N ASN A 22 -14.77 -1.60 15.14
CA ASN A 22 -14.70 -2.93 15.76
C ASN A 22 -14.12 -4.04 14.86
N GLY A 23 -12.82 -4.30 14.98
CA GLY A 23 -12.18 -5.61 14.78
C GLY A 23 -12.27 -6.35 13.44
N GLU A 24 -12.94 -5.85 12.40
CA GLU A 24 -13.25 -6.70 11.22
C GLU A 24 -12.24 -6.64 10.05
N GLY A 25 -11.03 -6.11 10.25
CA GLY A 25 -10.02 -6.18 9.18
C GLY A 25 -8.60 -5.99 9.65
N CYS A 26 -7.71 -6.87 9.19
CA CYS A 26 -6.26 -6.68 9.27
C CYS A 26 -5.82 -5.57 8.31
N PHE A 27 -6.12 -4.32 8.66
CA PHE A 27 -5.57 -3.19 7.95
C PHE A 27 -4.10 -3.03 8.31
N LYS A 28 -3.26 -2.84 7.30
CA LYS A 28 -1.83 -2.59 7.47
C LYS A 28 -1.46 -1.30 6.75
N LEU A 29 -0.50 -0.58 7.30
CA LEU A 29 0.17 0.52 6.63
C LEU A 29 1.54 0.01 6.17
N ILE A 30 1.75 -0.07 4.86
CA ILE A 30 3.00 -0.55 4.25
C ILE A 30 3.73 0.64 3.63
N SER A 31 4.90 0.98 4.16
CA SER A 31 5.77 2.01 3.59
C SER A 31 6.64 1.42 2.50
N VAL A 32 6.63 2.03 1.31
CA VAL A 32 7.38 1.59 0.13
C VAL A 32 8.25 2.72 -0.39
N ASP A 33 9.56 2.49 -0.46
CA ASP A 33 10.58 3.43 -0.94
C ASP A 33 11.09 3.00 -2.31
N ASN A 34 11.07 3.89 -3.30
CA ASN A 34 11.57 3.60 -4.64
C ASN A 34 13.10 3.75 -4.78
N GLY A 35 13.80 4.17 -3.71
CA GLY A 35 15.24 4.39 -3.71
C GLY A 35 15.68 5.67 -4.44
N LEU A 36 14.74 6.46 -4.95
CA LEU A 36 14.97 7.74 -5.64
C LEU A 36 14.55 8.93 -4.76
N GLY A 37 14.31 8.70 -3.47
CA GLY A 37 13.88 9.72 -2.51
C GLY A 37 12.36 9.90 -2.44
N GLU A 38 11.58 9.04 -3.09
CA GLU A 38 10.13 9.03 -2.98
C GLU A 38 9.68 7.87 -2.09
N LEU A 39 8.80 8.18 -1.14
CA LEU A 39 8.24 7.23 -0.19
C LEU A 39 6.71 7.35 -0.24
N VAL A 40 6.01 6.22 -0.27
CA VAL A 40 4.55 6.17 -0.17
C VAL A 40 4.11 5.22 0.92
N ASN A 41 2.95 5.47 1.49
CA ASN A 41 2.31 4.58 2.43
C ASN A 41 1.08 3.94 1.77
N PHE A 42 1.10 2.63 1.58
CA PHE A 42 -0.05 1.89 1.15
C PHE A 42 -0.92 1.51 2.35
N VAL A 43 -2.18 1.93 2.32
CA VAL A 43 -3.23 1.40 3.18
C VAL A 43 -3.69 0.09 2.57
N VAL A 44 -3.28 -1.01 3.18
CA VAL A 44 -3.66 -2.37 2.81
C VAL A 44 -4.88 -2.75 3.63
N SER A 45 -5.91 -3.23 2.95
CA SER A 45 -7.15 -3.70 3.56
C SER A 45 -7.35 -5.20 3.27
N PRO A 46 -8.29 -5.87 3.94
CA PRO A 46 -8.69 -7.23 3.57
C PRO A 46 -9.17 -7.39 2.12
N LYS A 47 -9.47 -6.29 1.41
CA LYS A 47 -9.87 -6.27 0.00
C LYS A 47 -8.70 -6.08 -0.96
N THR A 48 -7.50 -5.78 -0.45
CA THR A 48 -6.29 -5.65 -1.28
C THR A 48 -5.86 -7.04 -1.75
N TYR A 49 -5.80 -7.24 -3.06
CA TYR A 49 -5.41 -8.52 -3.64
C TYR A 49 -3.88 -8.62 -3.74
N PHE A 50 -3.29 -9.58 -3.05
CA PHE A 50 -1.88 -9.96 -3.24
C PHE A 50 -1.79 -11.01 -4.34
N VAL A 51 -1.03 -10.71 -5.39
CA VAL A 51 -0.84 -11.65 -6.51
C VAL A 51 -0.22 -12.96 -5.98
N ASP A 52 -0.75 -14.08 -6.47
CA ASP A 52 -0.40 -15.44 -6.03
C ASP A 52 -0.60 -15.72 -4.53
N HIS A 53 -1.36 -14.86 -3.84
CA HIS A 53 -1.62 -14.93 -2.40
C HIS A 53 -0.32 -14.98 -1.57
N VAL A 54 0.75 -14.36 -2.06
CA VAL A 54 2.05 -14.34 -1.37
C VAL A 54 2.04 -13.37 -0.20
N MET A 55 2.75 -13.75 0.85
CA MET A 55 3.03 -12.86 1.98
C MET A 55 4.20 -11.93 1.65
N VAL A 56 4.08 -10.68 2.08
CA VAL A 56 5.14 -9.66 1.96
C VAL A 56 5.79 -9.37 3.31
N SER A 57 7.04 -8.93 3.28
CA SER A 57 7.86 -8.61 4.45
C SER A 57 8.74 -7.38 4.16
N VAL A 58 9.23 -6.74 5.22
CA VAL A 58 10.22 -5.65 5.08
C VAL A 58 11.43 -6.16 4.31
N GLY A 59 11.87 -5.38 3.32
CA GLY A 59 12.94 -5.73 2.37
C GLY A 59 12.45 -6.32 1.04
N ASP A 60 11.20 -6.74 0.93
CA ASP A 60 10.64 -7.22 -0.34
C ASP A 60 10.49 -6.08 -1.35
N GLN A 61 10.79 -6.36 -2.61
CA GLN A 61 10.43 -5.49 -3.73
C GLN A 61 8.96 -5.70 -4.08
N VAL A 62 8.19 -4.62 -4.14
CA VAL A 62 6.77 -4.69 -4.45
C VAL A 62 6.34 -3.61 -5.44
N THR A 63 5.25 -3.88 -6.12
CA THR A 63 4.51 -2.91 -6.92
C THR A 63 3.09 -2.83 -6.40
N GLY A 64 2.69 -1.67 -5.88
CA GLY A 64 1.33 -1.40 -5.41
C GLY A 64 0.55 -0.59 -6.43
N TYR A 65 -0.66 -1.06 -6.76
CA TYR A 65 -1.59 -0.37 -7.67
C TYR A 65 -2.72 0.28 -6.88
N TYR A 66 -3.07 1.52 -7.23
CA TYR A 66 -4.09 2.31 -6.55
C TYR A 66 -4.92 3.14 -7.55
N ASP A 67 -6.12 3.55 -7.12
CA ASP A 67 -6.99 4.47 -7.86
C ASP A 67 -6.48 5.91 -7.69
N GLY A 68 -6.04 6.53 -8.78
CA GLY A 68 -5.56 7.90 -8.81
C GLY A 68 -6.64 8.97 -8.71
N ASN A 69 -7.91 8.59 -8.81
CA ASN A 69 -9.06 9.46 -8.59
C ASN A 69 -9.63 9.33 -7.18
N ALA A 70 -9.19 8.35 -6.38
CA ALA A 70 -9.62 8.20 -5.00
C ALA A 70 -9.09 9.36 -4.13
N PRO A 71 -9.88 9.83 -3.16
CA PRO A 71 -9.43 10.88 -2.24
C PRO A 71 -8.26 10.39 -1.40
N ALA A 72 -7.19 11.18 -1.34
CA ALA A 72 -6.01 10.93 -0.51
C ALA A 72 -5.70 12.15 0.37
N PRO A 73 -5.34 11.98 1.66
CA PRO A 73 -4.89 13.08 2.50
C PRO A 73 -3.62 13.74 1.94
N LEU A 74 -3.56 15.07 2.00
CA LEU A 74 -2.40 15.84 1.55
C LEU A 74 -1.34 15.94 2.67
N ILE A 75 -0.72 14.80 2.99
CA ILE A 75 0.36 14.67 3.98
C ILE A 75 1.54 13.92 3.38
N TYR A 76 2.71 13.99 4.05
CA TYR A 76 3.90 13.24 3.66
C TYR A 76 4.28 12.18 4.71
N PRO A 77 4.57 10.93 4.32
CA PRO A 77 4.42 10.36 2.97
C PRO A 77 2.94 10.29 2.54
N PRO A 78 2.63 10.45 1.24
CA PRO A 78 1.26 10.30 0.75
C PRO A 78 0.73 8.89 1.02
N GLN A 79 -0.57 8.81 1.31
CA GLN A 79 -1.24 7.56 1.65
C GLN A 79 -2.20 7.14 0.54
N TYR A 80 -2.02 5.93 0.00
CA TYR A 80 -2.85 5.40 -1.09
C TYR A 80 -3.52 4.09 -0.69
N GLN A 81 -4.79 3.92 -1.03
CA GLN A 81 -5.49 2.66 -0.84
C GLN A 81 -5.00 1.65 -1.88
N ALA A 82 -4.32 0.60 -1.43
CA ALA A 82 -3.85 -0.46 -2.32
C ALA A 82 -5.03 -1.32 -2.79
N ILE A 83 -5.12 -1.51 -4.11
CA ILE A 83 -6.11 -2.39 -4.76
C ILE A 83 -5.45 -3.74 -5.04
N VAL A 84 -4.26 -3.71 -5.65
CA VAL A 84 -3.45 -4.89 -5.96
C VAL A 84 -2.03 -4.65 -5.48
N MET A 85 -1.40 -5.67 -4.91
CA MET A 85 0.01 -5.67 -4.54
C MET A 85 0.71 -6.87 -5.16
N VAL A 86 1.83 -6.61 -5.84
CA VAL A 86 2.67 -7.61 -6.50
C VAL A 86 4.01 -7.66 -5.77
N LYS A 87 4.50 -8.84 -5.43
CA LYS A 87 5.87 -9.06 -4.97
C LYS A 87 6.74 -9.45 -6.16
N ASN A 88 7.85 -8.74 -6.36
CA ASN A 88 8.80 -8.95 -7.45
C ASN A 88 9.96 -9.88 -7.04
#